data_AF-A0A9P7BK12-F1
#
_entry.id   AF-A0A9P7BK12-F1
#
_cell.length_a   1.000
_cell.length_b   1.000
_cell.length_c   1.000
_cell.angle_alpha   90.00
_cell.angle_beta   90.00
_cell.angle_gamma   90.00
#
_symmetry.space_group_name_H-M   'P 1'
#
loop_
_entity.id
_entity.type
_entity.pdbx_description
1 polymer ?
#
loop_
_entity_poly.entity_id
_entity_poly.type
_entity_poly.pdbx_seq_one_letter_code
_entity_poly.pdbx_strand_id
1 'polypeptide(L)'
;MIVAFMDLKYHQVTWDEHLNEFQLAYNSSVHDSTKYSPFSVVFGREPRVFAQPDFVQSTSHSTYVSPGDKVLVDFPVQSNSAQGRAAKLVRSARGPFQILKVLGSDRFDVVDPATRKEGEF
;
A
#
# COMPACT_ATOMS: atom_id res chain seq x y z
N MET A 1 -17.69 8.55 4.62
CA MET A 1 -18.04 9.90 5.11
C MET A 1 -17.34 11.05 4.38
N ILE A 2 -16.25 10.87 3.62
CA ILE A 2 -15.63 11.98 2.85
C ILE A 2 -16.34 12.25 1.50
N VAL A 3 -16.98 11.22 0.93
CA VAL A 3 -17.65 11.29 -0.39
C VAL A 3 -18.87 12.21 -0.43
N ALA A 4 -19.44 12.61 0.72
CA ALA A 4 -20.58 13.52 0.77
C ALA A 4 -20.23 14.95 0.35
N PHE A 5 -18.96 15.33 0.45
CA PHE A 5 -18.44 16.64 0.02
C PHE A 5 -17.84 16.61 -1.39
N MET A 6 -17.79 15.44 -2.02
CA MET A 6 -17.37 15.28 -3.41
C MET A 6 -18.57 15.45 -4.33
N ASP A 7 -19.14 16.66 -4.39
CA ASP A 7 -20.13 16.97 -5.41
C ASP A 7 -19.41 17.01 -6.77
N LEU A 8 -19.62 15.98 -7.58
CA LEU A 8 -18.97 15.76 -8.88
C LEU A 8 -19.37 16.81 -9.94
N LYS A 9 -20.30 17.71 -9.60
CA LYS A 9 -20.92 18.66 -10.53
C LYS A 9 -20.42 20.10 -10.42
N TYR A 10 -19.73 20.46 -9.34
CA TYR A 10 -19.26 21.83 -9.09
C TYR A 10 -17.72 21.93 -9.04
N HIS A 11 -17.19 23.13 -9.29
CA HIS A 11 -15.76 23.43 -9.14
C HIS A 11 -15.36 23.31 -7.66
N GLN A 12 -14.60 22.26 -7.33
CA GLN A 12 -14.13 21.91 -5.99
C GLN A 12 -12.95 22.81 -5.55
N VAL A 13 -13.21 24.11 -5.37
CA VAL A 13 -12.17 25.08 -4.94
C VAL A 13 -12.09 25.25 -3.43
N THR A 14 -13.16 24.90 -2.71
CA THR A 14 -13.37 25.19 -1.28
C THR A 14 -12.90 24.06 -0.34
N TRP A 15 -12.02 23.18 -0.81
CA TRP A 15 -11.56 22.02 -0.03
C TRP A 15 -10.79 22.43 1.24
N ASP A 16 -10.18 23.61 1.20
CA ASP A 16 -9.42 24.24 2.26
C ASP A 16 -10.30 24.68 3.45
N GLU A 17 -11.51 25.18 3.19
CA GLU A 17 -12.47 25.54 4.25
C GLU A 17 -12.95 24.31 5.03
N HIS A 18 -13.06 23.16 4.36
CA HIS A 18 -13.52 21.90 4.96
C HIS A 18 -12.40 21.05 5.58
N LEU A 19 -11.16 21.57 5.66
CA LEU A 19 -10.02 20.82 6.19
C LEU A 19 -10.23 20.32 7.63
N ASN A 20 -10.86 21.14 8.48
CA ASN A 20 -11.17 20.79 9.86
C ASN A 20 -12.16 19.62 9.95
N GLU A 21 -13.14 19.59 9.05
CA GLU A 21 -14.15 18.53 8.97
C GLU A 21 -13.51 17.21 8.50
N PHE A 22 -12.61 17.27 7.50
CA PHE A 22 -11.85 16.10 7.07
C PHE A 22 -10.91 15.59 8.16
N GLN A 23 -10.23 16.47 8.89
CA GLN A 23 -9.37 16.11 10.00
C GLN A 23 -10.18 15.39 11.10
N LEU A 24 -11.37 15.88 11.44
CA LEU A 24 -12.24 15.23 12.40
C LEU A 24 -12.72 13.85 11.89
N ALA A 25 -13.19 13.78 10.64
CA ALA A 25 -13.67 12.54 10.04
C ALA A 25 -12.57 11.47 9.98
N TYR A 26 -11.35 11.87 9.61
CA TYR A 26 -10.20 10.99 9.56
C TYR A 26 -9.78 10.50 10.95
N ASN A 27 -9.61 11.44 11.90
CA ASN A 27 -9.18 11.10 13.27
C ASN A 27 -10.20 10.28 14.05
N SER A 28 -11.48 10.35 13.67
CA SER A 28 -12.56 9.60 14.32
C SER A 28 -12.96 8.31 13.62
N SER A 29 -12.60 8.11 12.35
CA SER A 29 -12.89 6.88 11.63
C SER A 29 -12.02 5.73 12.15
N VAL A 30 -12.64 4.58 12.41
CA VAL A 30 -11.90 3.34 12.65
C VAL A 30 -11.22 2.91 11.35
N HIS A 31 -9.92 2.63 11.41
CA HIS A 31 -9.16 2.14 10.25
C HIS A 31 -9.23 0.62 10.15
N ASP A 32 -9.39 0.10 8.93
CA ASP A 32 -9.52 -1.34 8.71
C ASP A 32 -8.29 -2.16 9.13
N SER A 33 -7.09 -1.62 9.00
CA SER A 33 -5.86 -2.32 9.37
C SER A 33 -5.68 -2.42 10.89
N THR A 34 -5.99 -1.34 11.61
CA THR A 34 -5.70 -1.22 13.04
C THR A 34 -6.91 -1.53 13.92
N LYS A 35 -8.13 -1.47 13.37
CA LYS A 35 -9.42 -1.55 14.10
C LYS A 35 -9.60 -0.48 15.17
N TYR A 36 -8.74 0.53 15.20
CA TYR A 36 -8.82 1.69 16.08
C TYR A 36 -8.87 2.98 15.27
N SER A 37 -9.45 4.02 15.86
CA SER A 37 -9.37 5.38 15.33
C SER A 37 -8.01 6.00 15.69
N PRO A 38 -7.40 6.85 14.84
CA PRO A 38 -6.16 7.55 15.19
C PRO A 38 -6.25 8.32 16.51
N PHE A 39 -7.41 8.91 16.82
CA PHE A 39 -7.65 9.59 18.09
C PHE A 39 -7.60 8.64 19.29
N SER A 40 -8.16 7.44 19.16
CA SER A 40 -8.14 6.42 20.22
C SER A 40 -6.73 5.95 20.54
N VAL A 41 -5.89 5.78 19.51
CA VAL A 41 -4.48 5.40 19.68
C VAL A 41 -3.68 6.46 20.45
N VAL A 42 -3.92 7.75 20.20
CA VAL A 42 -3.18 8.85 20.83
C VAL A 42 -3.68 9.17 22.24
N PHE A 43 -5.00 9.19 22.44
CA PHE A 43 -5.62 9.69 23.69
C PHE A 43 -6.15 8.57 24.59
N GLY A 44 -6.10 7.31 24.16
CA GLY A 44 -6.58 6.16 24.93
C GLY A 44 -8.10 6.15 25.17
N ARG A 45 -8.86 6.91 24.37
CA ARG A 45 -10.32 7.00 24.45
C ARG A 45 -10.92 7.23 23.07
N GLU A 46 -12.10 6.68 22.83
CA GLU A 46 -12.79 6.94 21.56
C GLU A 46 -13.26 8.41 21.46
N PRO A 47 -13.19 9.01 20.26
CA PRO A 47 -13.75 10.31 20.02
C PRO A 47 -15.28 10.22 20.16
N ARG A 48 -15.86 11.09 20.99
CA ARG A 48 -17.32 11.13 21.16
C ARG A 48 -17.95 11.75 19.92
N VAL A 49 -18.26 10.92 18.94
CA VAL A 49 -18.99 11.30 17.72
C VAL A 49 -20.34 10.60 17.76
N PHE A 50 -21.43 11.31 17.45
CA PHE A 50 -22.80 10.88 17.76
C PHE A 50 -23.35 9.69 16.95
N ALA A 51 -22.60 9.09 16.02
CA ALA A 51 -23.04 7.91 15.27
C ALA A 51 -21.87 7.20 14.58
N GLN A 52 -21.64 5.92 14.87
CA GLN A 52 -20.90 5.04 13.96
C GLN A 52 -21.66 3.73 13.76
N PRO A 53 -22.01 3.37 12.50
CA PRO A 53 -22.48 2.04 12.16
C PRO A 53 -21.29 1.08 11.97
N ASP A 54 -21.44 -0.11 12.53
CA ASP A 54 -20.45 -1.18 12.50
C ASP A 54 -20.36 -1.79 11.10
N PHE A 55 -19.27 -1.51 10.36
CA PHE A 55 -19.01 -2.22 9.11
C PHE A 55 -17.55 -2.59 9.00
N VAL A 56 -17.25 -3.88 9.21
CA VAL A 56 -15.94 -4.46 8.91
C VAL A 56 -16.15 -5.93 8.58
N GLN A 57 -15.75 -6.35 7.37
CA GLN A 57 -14.93 -7.55 7.14
C GLN A 57 -14.17 -7.38 5.81
N SER A 58 -12.83 -7.43 5.86
CA SER A 58 -11.98 -7.56 4.68
C SER A 58 -11.18 -8.85 4.79
N THR A 59 -11.30 -9.70 3.77
CA THR A 59 -10.61 -10.97 3.60
C THR A 59 -9.20 -10.71 3.08
N SER A 60 -8.17 -10.85 3.93
CA SER A 60 -6.78 -10.72 3.48
C SER A 60 -6.26 -12.05 2.92
N HIS A 61 -5.80 -12.04 1.67
CA HIS A 61 -5.18 -13.17 0.99
C HIS A 61 -3.70 -13.25 1.44
N SER A 62 -3.36 -14.25 2.25
CA SER A 62 -1.98 -14.47 2.72
C SER A 62 -1.25 -15.43 1.79
N THR A 63 -0.32 -14.94 0.99
CA THR A 63 0.56 -15.79 0.18
C THR A 63 1.81 -16.14 1.00
N TYR A 64 1.88 -17.36 1.52
CA TYR A 64 3.06 -17.86 2.21
C TYR A 64 4.15 -18.20 1.18
N VAL A 65 5.35 -17.65 1.37
CA VAL A 65 6.52 -17.89 0.50
C VAL A 65 7.66 -18.45 1.34
N SER A 66 8.33 -19.50 0.86
CA SER A 66 9.38 -20.21 1.59
C SER A 66 10.77 -19.89 1.03
N PRO A 67 11.83 -19.91 1.86
CA PRO A 67 13.21 -19.83 1.38
C PRO A 67 13.50 -20.93 0.35
N GLY A 68 14.03 -20.54 -0.82
CA GLY A 68 14.26 -21.42 -1.95
C GLY A 68 13.24 -21.29 -3.09
N ASP A 69 12.11 -20.64 -2.86
CA ASP A 69 11.15 -20.34 -3.92
C ASP A 69 11.74 -19.37 -4.95
N LYS A 70 11.40 -19.60 -6.22
CA LYS A 70 11.83 -18.75 -7.34
C LYS A 70 10.81 -17.67 -7.60
N VAL A 71 11.20 -16.42 -7.42
CA VAL A 71 10.35 -15.25 -7.61
C VAL A 71 10.86 -14.40 -8.76
N LEU A 72 9.92 -13.79 -9.49
CA LEU A 72 10.22 -12.72 -10.41
C LEU A 72 10.18 -11.40 -9.66
N VAL A 73 11.20 -10.55 -9.83
CA VAL A 73 11.24 -9.23 -9.20
C VAL A 73 10.93 -8.18 -10.26
N ASP A 74 10.02 -7.26 -9.93
CA ASP A 74 9.62 -6.19 -10.85
C ASP A 74 10.64 -5.04 -10.85
N PHE A 75 11.26 -4.78 -12.00
CA PHE A 75 12.16 -3.65 -12.22
C PHE A 75 11.56 -2.71 -13.26
N PRO A 76 11.08 -1.52 -12.87
CA PRO A 76 10.51 -0.58 -13.83
C PRO A 76 11.54 -0.23 -14.90
N VAL A 77 11.18 -0.48 -16.16
CA VAL A 77 12.06 -0.17 -17.29
C VAL A 77 12.06 1.34 -17.49
N GLN A 78 13.22 1.95 -17.25
CA GLN A 78 13.41 3.36 -17.59
C GLN A 78 13.25 3.54 -19.10
N SER A 79 12.63 4.65 -19.52
CA SER A 79 12.31 4.97 -20.92
C SER A 79 13.51 4.80 -21.87
N ASN A 80 14.70 5.15 -21.39
CA ASN A 80 15.95 5.15 -22.16
C ASN A 80 16.52 3.73 -22.35
N SER A 81 16.13 2.78 -21.50
CA SER A 81 16.60 1.39 -21.49
C SER A 81 15.76 0.48 -22.40
N ALA A 82 14.72 1.02 -23.04
CA ALA A 82 13.72 0.24 -23.77
C ALA A 82 14.12 -0.16 -25.21
N GLN A 83 15.40 -0.04 -25.60
CA GLN A 83 15.99 -0.51 -26.88
C GLN A 83 15.08 -0.34 -28.12
N GLY A 84 14.48 0.85 -28.30
CA GLY A 84 13.64 1.15 -29.47
C GLY A 84 12.18 0.66 -29.38
N ARG A 85 11.74 0.17 -28.21
CA ARG A 85 10.33 -0.11 -27.90
C ARG A 85 9.80 0.91 -26.90
N ALA A 86 8.48 1.11 -26.88
CA ALA A 86 7.84 1.86 -25.80
C ALA A 86 8.01 1.09 -24.47
N ALA A 87 8.33 1.79 -23.38
CA ALA A 87 8.55 1.17 -22.05
C ALA A 87 7.39 0.27 -21.60
N LYS A 88 6.15 0.59 -22.02
CA LYS A 88 4.93 -0.22 -21.76
C LYS A 88 4.95 -1.61 -22.39
N LEU A 89 5.76 -1.83 -23.44
CA LEU A 89 5.89 -3.09 -24.14
C LEU A 89 7.12 -3.89 -23.69
N VAL A 90 7.94 -3.34 -22.81
CA VAL A 90 9.11 -4.03 -22.26
C VAL A 90 8.71 -4.78 -21.01
N ARG A 91 9.19 -6.02 -20.85
CA ARG A 91 9.00 -6.80 -19.62
C ARG A 91 9.69 -6.08 -18.47
N SER A 92 8.94 -5.77 -17.41
CA SER A 92 9.47 -5.13 -16.20
C SER A 92 9.98 -6.16 -15.18
N ALA A 93 9.33 -7.31 -15.10
CA ALA A 93 9.79 -8.43 -14.28
C ALA A 93 11.10 -9.05 -14.82
N ARG A 94 12.12 -9.15 -13.97
CA ARG A 94 13.41 -9.80 -14.27
C ARG A 94 13.59 -11.04 -13.40
N GLY A 95 14.41 -11.97 -13.93
CA GLY A 95 15.03 -13.11 -13.27
C GLY A 95 14.08 -14.10 -12.60
N PRO A 96 14.29 -15.42 -12.69
CA PRO A 96 13.91 -16.27 -11.58
C PRO A 96 14.98 -16.10 -10.50
N PHE A 97 14.72 -15.24 -9.54
CA PHE A 97 15.61 -15.10 -8.39
C PHE A 97 15.21 -16.05 -7.28
N GLN A 98 16.17 -16.49 -6.47
CA GLN A 98 15.91 -17.40 -5.36
C GLN A 98 15.86 -16.62 -4.04
N ILE A 99 14.83 -16.86 -3.24
CA ILE A 99 14.72 -16.32 -1.89
C ILE A 99 15.75 -17.01 -1.00
N LEU A 100 16.71 -16.26 -0.46
CA LEU A 100 17.69 -16.75 0.50
C LEU A 100 17.14 -16.71 1.92
N LYS A 101 16.51 -15.59 2.28
CA LYS A 101 16.05 -15.34 3.64
C LYS A 101 14.80 -14.48 3.62
N VAL A 102 13.85 -14.84 4.48
CA VAL A 102 12.69 -14.00 4.80
C VAL A 102 13.12 -13.02 5.90
N LEU A 103 13.16 -11.73 5.59
CA LEU A 103 13.46 -10.67 6.56
C LEU A 103 12.21 -10.23 7.33
N GLY A 104 11.04 -10.27 6.68
CA GLY A 104 9.75 -9.93 7.26
C GLY A 104 8.60 -10.49 6.42
N SER A 105 7.35 -10.17 6.77
CA SER A 105 6.17 -10.63 6.01
C SER A 105 6.10 -10.07 4.58
N ASP A 106 6.81 -8.96 4.31
CA ASP A 106 6.84 -8.26 3.02
C ASP A 106 8.24 -8.16 2.38
N ARG A 107 9.31 -8.55 3.10
CA ARG A 107 10.71 -8.33 2.71
C ARG A 107 11.49 -9.63 2.66
N PHE A 108 12.23 -9.80 1.57
CA PHE A 108 12.96 -11.02 1.25
C PHE A 108 14.34 -10.66 0.69
N ASP A 109 15.38 -11.32 1.20
CA ASP A 109 16.69 -11.30 0.57
C ASP A 109 16.68 -12.28 -0.60
N VAL A 110 17.06 -11.78 -1.77
CA VAL A 110 16.88 -12.48 -3.03
C VAL A 110 18.19 -12.48 -3.81
N VAL A 111 18.59 -13.64 -4.33
CA VAL A 111 19.86 -13.82 -5.06
C VAL A 111 19.60 -14.28 -6.49
N ASP A 112 20.40 -13.77 -7.42
CA ASP A 112 20.44 -14.32 -8.77
C ASP A 112 21.24 -15.64 -8.72
N PRO A 113 20.66 -16.79 -9.12
CA PRO A 113 21.37 -18.05 -9.13
C PRO A 113 22.56 -18.07 -10.12
N ALA A 114 22.57 -17.20 -11.14
CA ALA A 114 23.61 -17.15 -12.17
C ALA A 114 24.81 -16.27 -11.76
N THR A 115 24.54 -15.15 -11.09
CA THR A 115 25.56 -14.29 -10.51
C THR A 115 25.37 -14.30 -9.01
N ARG A 116 26.25 -15.01 -8.28
CA ARG A 116 26.27 -15.08 -6.80
C ARG A 116 26.61 -13.73 -6.14
N LYS A 117 25.99 -12.65 -6.62
CA LYS A 117 25.94 -11.34 -6.01
C LYS A 117 24.66 -11.28 -5.22
N GLU A 118 24.81 -11.17 -3.90
CA GLU A 118 23.71 -10.87 -3.00
C GLU A 118 23.18 -9.49 -3.40
N GLY A 119 21.92 -9.45 -3.85
CA GLY A 119 21.22 -8.19 -3.98
C GLY A 119 20.74 -7.82 -2.60
N GLU A 120 21.49 -6.98 -1.89
CA GLU A 120 20.93 -6.28 -0.72
C GLU A 120 19.81 -5.37 -1.22
N PHE A 121 18.57 -5.61 -0.75
CA PHE A 121 17.38 -4.83 -1.10
C PHE A 121 16.54 -4.54 0.14
#